data_AF-A0A932Z0H6-F1
#
_entry.id   AF-A0A932Z0H6-F1
#
_cell.length_a   1.000
_cell.length_b   1.000
_cell.length_c   1.000
_cell.angle_alpha   90.00
_cell.angle_beta   90.00
_cell.angle_gamma   90.00
#
_symmetry.space_group_name_H-M   'P 1'
#
loop_
_entity.id
_entity.type
_entity.pdbx_description
1 polymer ?
#
loop_
_entity_poly.entity_id
_entity_poly.type
_entity_poly.pdbx_seq_one_letter_code
_entity_poly.pdbx_strand_id
1 'polypeptide(L)'
;MTVFVALLLTVLAFVFITYPLLRQRLRSVDAVDDEQLQELYSRKDTAYSMLKELEFDFESGILSKEDYQELETRYKGKAISILRGIDDLGNDIGVGDEIENQVQKLRREKTSQVDEELEKEVLSLRRGKAKGRFCSQCGVECQVGDRFCARCGTPLR
;
A
#
# COMPACT_ATOMS: atom_id res chain seq x y z
N MET A 1 -44.28 -9.29 31.02
CA MET A 1 -44.06 -7.94 30.45
C MET A 1 -43.15 -7.10 31.34
N THR A 2 -43.48 -6.90 32.62
CA THR A 2 -42.67 -6.12 33.57
C THR A 2 -41.25 -6.68 33.79
N VAL A 3 -41.09 -8.00 33.89
CA VAL A 3 -39.76 -8.64 34.06
C VAL A 3 -38.85 -8.37 32.86
N PHE A 4 -39.39 -8.44 31.63
CA PHE A 4 -38.63 -8.15 30.42
C PHE A 4 -38.21 -6.68 30.35
N VAL A 5 -39.09 -5.76 30.74
CA VAL A 5 -38.78 -4.32 30.80
C VAL A 5 -37.68 -4.05 31.84
N ALA A 6 -37.76 -4.66 33.02
CA ALA A 6 -36.74 -4.52 34.05
C ALA A 6 -35.37 -5.08 33.61
N LEU A 7 -35.35 -6.22 32.91
CA LEU A 7 -34.13 -6.83 32.39
C LEU A 7 -33.52 -5.97 31.26
N LEU A 8 -34.35 -5.42 30.37
CA LEU A 8 -33.88 -4.53 29.30
C LEU A 8 -33.27 -3.24 29.86
N LEU A 9 -33.91 -2.62 30.86
CA LEU A 9 -33.39 -1.41 31.50
C LEU A 9 -32.08 -1.65 32.25
N THR A 10 -31.93 -2.79 32.92
CA THR A 10 -30.68 -3.14 33.62
C THR A 10 -29.54 -3.38 32.64
N VAL A 11 -29.77 -4.07 31.52
CA VAL A 11 -28.76 -4.23 30.45
C VAL A 11 -28.38 -2.89 29.85
N LEU A 12 -29.35 -2.03 29.53
CA LEU A 12 -29.09 -0.70 28.99
C LEU A 12 -28.26 0.16 29.95
N ALA A 13 -28.59 0.15 31.24
CA ALA A 13 -27.82 0.85 32.26
C ALA A 13 -26.40 0.30 32.37
N PHE A 14 -26.23 -1.02 32.36
CA PHE A 14 -24.91 -1.66 32.37
C PHE A 14 -24.10 -1.24 31.14
N VAL A 15 -24.66 -1.38 29.94
CA VAL A 15 -24.01 -0.97 28.68
C VAL A 15 -23.63 0.50 28.73
N PHE A 16 -24.54 1.38 29.17
CA PHE A 16 -24.28 2.83 29.26
C PHE A 16 -23.17 3.18 30.25
N ILE A 17 -22.98 2.39 31.32
CA ILE A 17 -21.91 2.60 32.31
C ILE A 17 -20.60 1.96 31.85
N THR A 18 -20.62 0.75 31.28
CA THR A 18 -19.41 0.03 30.85
C THR A 18 -18.84 0.59 29.55
N TYR A 19 -19.67 1.12 28.67
CA TYR A 19 -19.25 1.69 27.39
C TYR A 19 -18.28 2.88 27.53
N PRO A 20 -18.53 3.91 28.36
CA PRO A 20 -17.59 5.01 28.54
C PRO A 20 -16.28 4.55 29.19
N LEU A 21 -16.32 3.56 30.09
CA LEU A 21 -15.12 3.01 30.72
C LEU A 21 -14.24 2.26 29.70
N LEU A 22 -14.84 1.44 28.83
CA LEU A 22 -14.10 0.78 27.74
C LEU A 22 -13.59 1.78 26.70
N ARG A 23 -14.41 2.77 26.34
CA ARG A 23 -14.04 3.81 25.36
C ARG A 23 -12.95 4.75 25.88
N GLN A 24 -12.95 5.06 27.18
CA GLN A 24 -11.91 5.86 27.82
C GLN A 24 -10.58 5.11 27.87
N ARG A 25 -10.60 3.79 28.09
CA ARG A 25 -9.40 2.95 28.04
C ARG A 25 -8.79 2.91 26.64
N LEU A 26 -9.61 2.77 25.60
CA LEU A 26 -9.15 2.85 24.21
C LEU A 26 -8.54 4.22 23.91
N ARG A 27 -9.24 5.31 24.25
CA ARG A 27 -8.75 6.68 24.03
C ARG A 27 -7.47 7.01 24.80
N SER A 28 -7.26 6.43 25.99
CA SER A 28 -6.00 6.60 26.72
C SER A 28 -4.84 5.86 26.09
N VAL A 29 -5.09 4.73 25.43
CA VAL A 29 -4.04 4.01 24.69
C VAL A 29 -3.66 4.81 23.46
N ASP A 30 -4.64 5.23 22.65
CA ASP A 30 -4.40 6.08 21.47
C ASP A 30 -3.64 7.37 21.83
N ALA A 31 -4.01 8.02 22.95
CA ALA A 31 -3.34 9.23 23.40
C ALA A 31 -1.89 9.00 23.87
N VAL A 32 -1.59 7.84 24.46
CA VAL A 32 -0.22 7.47 24.86
C VAL A 32 0.63 7.18 23.62
N ASP A 33 0.07 6.48 22.63
CA ASP A 33 0.76 6.16 21.37
C ASP A 33 1.07 7.45 20.59
N ASP A 34 0.13 8.40 20.53
CA ASP A 34 0.33 9.74 19.93
C ASP A 34 1.46 10.52 20.64
N GLU A 35 1.51 10.50 21.97
CA GLU A 35 2.54 11.19 22.76
C GLU A 35 3.93 10.58 22.52
N GLN A 36 4.03 9.25 22.50
CA GLN A 36 5.27 8.53 22.18
C GLN A 36 5.76 8.83 20.76
N LEU A 37 4.84 8.85 19.79
CA LEU A 37 5.16 9.16 18.40
C LEU A 37 5.69 10.61 18.27
N GLN A 38 5.06 11.58 18.93
CA GLN A 38 5.52 12.96 18.97
C GLN A 38 6.91 13.09 19.61
N GLU A 39 7.18 12.36 20.70
CA GLU A 39 8.49 12.36 21.33
C GLU A 39 9.57 11.86 20.36
N LEU A 40 9.30 10.76 19.64
CA LEU A 40 10.23 10.22 18.65
C LEU A 40 10.49 11.20 17.50
N TYR A 41 9.46 11.91 17.02
CA TYR A 41 9.62 12.95 16.01
C TYR A 41 10.51 14.12 16.50
N SER A 42 10.32 14.55 17.74
CA SER A 42 11.17 15.58 18.36
C SER A 42 12.63 15.13 18.47
N ARG A 43 12.87 13.87 18.85
CA ARG A 43 14.21 13.27 18.89
C ARG A 43 14.84 13.21 17.49
N LYS A 44 14.06 12.90 16.45
CA LYS A 44 14.50 12.90 15.05
C LYS A 44 14.95 14.30 14.61
N ASP A 45 14.16 15.34 14.89
CA ASP A 45 14.52 16.71 14.52
C ASP A 45 15.79 17.19 15.26
N THR A 46 15.96 16.78 16.51
CA THR A 46 17.19 17.03 17.29
C THR A 46 18.39 16.34 16.65
N ALA A 47 18.26 15.05 16.30
CA ALA A 47 19.34 14.31 15.66
C ALA A 47 19.74 14.92 14.31
N TYR A 48 18.77 15.40 13.52
CA TYR A 48 19.04 16.06 12.24
C TYR A 48 19.75 17.39 12.42
N SER A 49 19.37 18.16 13.44
CA SER A 49 20.04 19.42 13.77
C SER A 49 21.49 19.18 14.17
N MET A 50 21.76 18.15 14.97
CA MET A 50 23.13 17.75 15.33
C MET A 50 23.96 17.31 14.13
N LEU A 51 23.40 16.54 13.19
CA LEU A 51 24.10 16.19 11.96
C LEU A 51 24.44 17.42 11.13
N LYS A 52 23.51 18.37 11.03
CA LYS A 52 23.70 19.61 10.28
C LYS A 52 24.78 20.49 10.91
N GLU A 53 24.80 20.59 12.24
CA GLU A 53 25.87 21.29 12.96
C GLU A 53 27.23 20.63 12.73
N LEU A 54 27.30 19.29 12.79
CA LEU A 54 28.52 18.54 12.51
C LEU A 54 29.06 18.80 11.09
N GLU A 55 28.17 18.84 10.09
CA GLU A 55 28.52 19.15 8.71
C GLU A 55 29.05 20.59 8.58
N PHE A 56 28.41 21.54 9.25
CA PHE A 56 28.87 22.93 9.30
C PHE A 56 30.24 23.07 9.96
N ASP A 57 30.50 22.36 11.06
CA ASP A 57 31.79 22.37 11.76
C ASP A 57 32.92 21.81 10.87
N PHE A 58 32.61 20.82 10.03
CA PHE A 58 33.55 20.32 9.04
C PHE A 58 33.79 21.34 7.91
N GLU A 59 32.73 21.93 7.34
CA GLU A 59 32.84 22.93 6.28
C GLU A 59 33.59 24.20 6.73
N SER A 60 33.41 24.59 7.99
CA SER A 60 34.12 25.73 8.60
C SER A 60 35.58 25.42 8.94
N GLY A 61 36.03 24.17 8.78
CA GLY A 61 37.39 23.73 9.03
C GLY A 61 37.73 23.53 10.50
N ILE A 62 36.74 23.47 11.39
CA ILE A 62 36.93 23.18 12.83
C ILE A 62 37.30 21.72 13.02
N LEU A 63 36.77 20.82 12.19
CA LEU A 63 36.99 19.38 12.26
C LEU A 63 37.90 18.87 11.13
N SER A 64 38.76 17.90 11.46
CA SER A 64 39.48 17.12 10.45
C SER A 64 38.52 16.18 9.72
N LYS A 65 38.92 15.70 8.55
CA LYS A 65 38.10 14.77 7.76
C LYS A 65 37.92 13.44 8.49
N GLU A 66 38.97 12.96 9.15
CA GLU A 66 38.97 11.71 9.90
C GLU A 66 38.00 11.78 11.09
N ASP A 67 38.04 12.87 11.87
CA ASP A 67 37.16 13.09 13.01
C ASP A 67 35.69 13.25 12.58
N TYR A 68 35.46 13.98 11.48
CA TYR A 68 34.13 14.14 10.90
C TYR A 68 33.52 12.79 10.54
N GLN A 69 34.25 11.93 9.81
CA GLN A 69 33.73 10.64 9.37
C GLN A 69 33.36 9.70 10.52
N GLU A 70 34.16 9.70 11.60
CA GLU A 70 33.86 8.91 12.80
C GLU A 70 32.57 9.39 13.47
N LEU A 71 32.47 10.70 13.72
CA LEU A 71 31.31 11.31 14.37
C LEU A 71 30.05 11.16 13.52
N GLU A 72 30.15 11.41 12.21
CA GLU A 72 29.05 11.32 11.26
C GLU A 72 28.45 9.91 11.27
N THR A 73 29.29 8.87 11.22
CA THR A 73 28.84 7.48 11.26
C THR A 73 28.08 7.18 12.56
N ARG A 74 28.58 7.66 13.70
CA ARG A 74 27.92 7.50 15.00
C ARG A 74 26.57 8.21 15.07
N TYR A 75 26.49 9.47 14.63
CA TYR A 75 25.26 10.26 14.67
C TYR A 75 24.22 9.74 13.67
N LYS A 76 24.62 9.32 12.47
CA LYS A 76 23.75 8.62 11.51
C LYS A 76 23.19 7.34 12.11
N GLY A 77 24.02 6.54 12.80
CA GLY A 77 23.56 5.34 13.50
C GLY A 77 22.48 5.64 14.54
N LYS A 78 22.63 6.71 15.32
CA LYS A 78 21.59 7.17 16.27
C LYS A 78 20.31 7.59 15.54
N ALA A 79 20.42 8.38 14.48
CA ALA A 79 19.26 8.81 13.70
C ALA A 79 18.48 7.62 13.12
N ILE A 80 19.18 6.62 12.56
CA ILE A 80 18.56 5.38 12.05
C ILE A 80 17.82 4.64 13.16
N SER A 81 18.38 4.57 14.38
CA SER A 81 17.69 3.92 15.50
C SER A 81 16.40 4.62 15.90
N ILE A 82 16.36 5.95 15.82
CA ILE A 82 15.14 6.74 16.09
C ILE A 82 14.10 6.51 15.00
N LEU A 83 14.52 6.53 13.73
CA LEU A 83 13.62 6.29 12.59
C LEU A 83 12.99 4.90 12.64
N ARG A 84 13.76 3.87 12.99
CA ARG A 84 13.21 2.52 13.21
C ARG A 84 12.16 2.49 14.32
N GLY A 85 12.39 3.20 15.42
CA GLY A 85 11.39 3.32 16.49
C GLY A 85 10.09 3.97 16.01
N ILE A 86 10.16 4.94 15.11
CA ILE A 86 8.98 5.56 14.49
C ILE A 86 8.25 4.56 13.59
N ASP A 87 8.98 3.82 12.76
CA ASP A 87 8.41 2.81 11.86
C ASP A 87 7.75 1.66 12.64
N ASP A 88 8.41 1.17 13.70
CA ASP A 88 7.90 0.09 14.55
C ASP A 88 6.61 0.53 15.27
N LEU A 89 6.61 1.72 15.86
CA LEU A 89 5.42 2.27 16.52
C LEU A 89 4.29 2.54 15.50
N GLY A 90 4.61 3.03 14.31
CA GLY A 90 3.65 3.22 13.23
C GLY A 90 3.01 1.90 12.75
N ASN A 91 3.77 0.81 12.75
CA ASN A 91 3.25 -0.52 12.47
C ASN A 91 2.37 -1.05 13.62
N ASP A 92 2.76 -0.85 14.88
CA ASP A 92 1.96 -1.27 16.05
C ASP A 92 0.60 -0.56 16.11
N ILE A 93 0.53 0.70 15.67
CA ILE A 93 -0.72 1.48 15.56
C ILE A 93 -1.56 1.06 14.32
N GLY A 94 -1.07 0.12 13.49
CA GLY A 94 -1.79 -0.40 12.32
C GLY A 94 -1.81 0.53 11.11
N VAL A 95 -1.02 1.60 11.12
CA VAL A 95 -0.90 2.53 9.98
C VAL A 95 -0.30 1.81 8.76
N GLY A 96 0.68 0.93 8.99
CA GLY A 96 1.29 0.08 7.96
C GLY A 96 0.25 -0.81 7.26
N ASP A 97 -0.62 -1.45 8.04
CA ASP A 97 -1.67 -2.35 7.54
C ASP A 97 -2.72 -1.59 6.71
N GLU A 98 -3.09 -0.37 7.13
CA GLU A 98 -4.05 0.44 6.37
C GLU A 98 -3.48 0.87 5.01
N ILE A 99 -2.20 1.26 4.96
CA ILE A 99 -1.52 1.59 3.70
C ILE A 99 -1.47 0.37 2.78
N GLU A 100 -1.11 -0.81 3.28
CA GLU A 100 -1.05 -2.04 2.48
C GLU A 100 -2.42 -2.38 1.88
N ASN A 101 -3.48 -2.28 2.68
CA ASN A 101 -4.84 -2.48 2.24
C ASN A 101 -5.26 -1.49 1.12
N GLN A 102 -4.91 -0.22 1.27
CA GLN A 102 -5.18 0.80 0.24
C GLN A 102 -4.43 0.51 -1.06
N VAL A 103 -3.14 0.15 -0.97
CA VAL A 103 -2.34 -0.24 -2.13
C VAL A 103 -2.93 -1.45 -2.83
N GLN A 104 -3.42 -2.45 -2.09
CA GLN A 104 -4.05 -3.63 -2.67
C GLN A 104 -5.32 -3.27 -3.45
N LYS A 105 -6.16 -2.36 -2.92
CA LYS A 105 -7.35 -1.87 -3.63
C LYS A 105 -6.98 -1.19 -4.95
N LEU A 106 -6.03 -0.25 -4.91
CA LEU A 106 -5.57 0.47 -6.10
C LEU A 106 -4.98 -0.48 -7.15
N ARG A 107 -4.21 -1.49 -6.74
CA ARG A 107 -3.67 -2.52 -7.64
C ARG A 107 -4.78 -3.34 -8.29
N ARG A 108 -5.79 -3.78 -7.52
CA ARG A 108 -6.93 -4.54 -8.06
C ARG A 108 -7.72 -3.73 -9.07
N GLU A 109 -8.06 -2.49 -8.74
CA GLU A 109 -8.78 -1.59 -9.64
C GLU A 109 -8.01 -1.36 -10.93
N LYS A 110 -6.71 -1.09 -10.84
CA LYS A 110 -5.85 -0.90 -12.00
C LYS A 110 -5.76 -2.15 -12.86
N THR A 111 -5.61 -3.34 -12.26
CA THR A 111 -5.61 -4.61 -13.00
C THR A 111 -6.95 -4.81 -13.72
N SER A 112 -8.08 -4.61 -13.04
CA SER A 112 -9.40 -4.73 -13.67
C SER A 112 -9.60 -3.77 -14.84
N GLN A 113 -9.11 -2.53 -14.73
CA GLN A 113 -9.17 -1.56 -15.82
C GLN A 113 -8.33 -2.01 -17.03
N VAL A 114 -7.12 -2.51 -16.78
CA VAL A 114 -6.25 -3.04 -17.85
C VAL A 114 -6.88 -4.25 -18.53
N ASP A 115 -7.45 -5.17 -17.75
CA ASP A 115 -8.11 -6.37 -18.30
C ASP A 115 -9.30 -5.99 -19.19
N GLU A 116 -10.13 -5.04 -18.76
CA GLU A 116 -11.28 -4.57 -19.54
C GLU A 116 -10.85 -3.86 -20.85
N GLU A 117 -9.77 -3.07 -20.79
CA GLU A 117 -9.18 -2.43 -21.97
C GLU A 117 -8.61 -3.48 -22.95
N LEU A 118 -7.93 -4.50 -22.43
CA LEU A 118 -7.40 -5.61 -23.22
C LEU A 118 -8.52 -6.37 -23.94
N GLU A 119 -9.62 -6.67 -23.25
CA GLU A 119 -10.77 -7.37 -23.84
C GLU A 119 -11.41 -6.56 -24.97
N LYS A 120 -11.57 -5.25 -24.77
CA LYS A 120 -12.08 -4.34 -25.82
C LYS A 120 -11.18 -4.34 -27.05
N GLU A 121 -9.87 -4.33 -26.86
CA GLU A 121 -8.91 -4.36 -27.95
C GLU A 121 -8.88 -5.71 -28.68
N VAL A 122 -8.97 -6.83 -27.96
CA VAL A 122 -9.11 -8.15 -28.61
C VAL A 122 -10.40 -8.21 -29.45
N LEU A 123 -11.49 -7.62 -28.97
CA LEU A 123 -12.75 -7.55 -29.72
C LEU A 123 -12.64 -6.65 -30.95
N SER A 124 -11.95 -5.51 -30.86
CA SER A 124 -11.72 -4.62 -32.01
C SER A 124 -10.92 -5.34 -33.11
N LEU A 125 -9.86 -6.05 -32.74
CA LEU A 125 -9.04 -6.87 -33.64
C LEU A 125 -9.83 -8.05 -34.25
N ARG A 126 -10.70 -8.70 -33.47
CA ARG A 126 -11.58 -9.78 -33.98
C ARG A 126 -12.62 -9.25 -34.96
N ARG A 127 -13.21 -8.07 -34.71
CA ARG A 127 -14.17 -7.43 -35.63
C ARG A 127 -13.51 -6.95 -36.92
N GLY A 128 -12.24 -6.56 -36.87
CA GLY A 128 -11.43 -6.21 -38.04
C GLY A 128 -11.06 -7.39 -38.94
N LYS A 129 -11.22 -8.64 -38.50
CA LYS A 129 -11.09 -9.83 -39.35
C LYS A 129 -12.33 -9.99 -40.24
N ALA A 130 -12.39 -9.21 -41.31
CA ALA A 130 -13.50 -9.23 -42.25
C ALA A 130 -13.45 -10.42 -43.23
N LYS A 131 -14.59 -11.10 -43.35
CA LYS A 131 -15.10 -12.02 -44.40
C LYS A 131 -14.17 -13.11 -44.88
N GLY A 132 -14.32 -14.29 -44.27
CA GLY A 132 -13.61 -15.48 -44.69
C GLY A 132 -13.94 -15.94 -46.11
N ARG A 133 -12.97 -16.63 -46.69
CA ARG A 133 -13.06 -17.41 -47.93
C ARG A 133 -13.27 -18.86 -47.54
N PHE A 134 -14.04 -19.62 -48.30
CA PHE A 134 -14.21 -21.06 -48.02
C PHE A 134 -13.07 -21.87 -48.65
N CYS A 135 -12.59 -22.88 -47.94
CA CYS A 135 -11.66 -23.85 -48.49
C CYS A 135 -12.37 -24.68 -49.57
N SER A 136 -11.80 -24.73 -50.77
CA SER A 136 -12.36 -25.50 -51.90
C SER A 136 -12.34 -27.01 -51.71
N GLN A 137 -11.51 -27.54 -50.79
CA GLN A 137 -11.37 -28.97 -50.57
C GLN A 137 -12.24 -29.50 -49.42
N CYS A 138 -12.33 -28.78 -48.30
CA CYS A 138 -13.06 -29.24 -47.11
C CYS A 138 -14.27 -28.38 -46.73
N GLY A 139 -14.49 -27.26 -47.42
CA GLY A 139 -15.63 -26.37 -47.22
C GLY A 139 -15.59 -25.50 -45.97
N VAL A 140 -14.50 -25.52 -45.18
CA VAL A 140 -14.40 -24.72 -43.94
C VAL A 140 -14.11 -23.25 -44.25
N GLU A 141 -14.66 -22.34 -43.44
CA GLU A 141 -14.37 -20.91 -43.54
C GLU A 141 -12.93 -20.61 -43.08
N CYS A 142 -12.18 -19.88 -43.90
CA CYS A 142 -10.78 -19.51 -43.69
C CYS A 142 -10.61 -17.99 -43.75
N GLN A 143 -9.67 -17.41 -43.00
CA GLN A 143 -9.51 -15.96 -42.91
C GLN A 143 -8.79 -15.38 -44.14
N VAL A 144 -9.08 -14.12 -44.48
CA VAL A 144 -8.39 -13.41 -45.56
C VAL A 144 -6.93 -13.20 -45.13
N GLY A 145 -6.01 -13.89 -45.81
CA GLY A 145 -4.57 -13.89 -45.48
C GLY A 145 -4.01 -15.26 -45.09
N ASP A 146 -4.88 -16.24 -44.79
CA ASP A 146 -4.44 -17.62 -44.55
C ASP A 146 -3.85 -18.21 -45.84
N ARG A 147 -2.59 -18.65 -45.79
CA ARG A 147 -1.93 -19.33 -46.92
C ARG A 147 -2.35 -20.80 -47.06
N PHE A 148 -2.80 -21.41 -45.97
CA PHE A 148 -3.20 -22.81 -45.89
C PHE A 148 -4.45 -22.95 -45.02
N CYS A 149 -5.30 -23.93 -45.33
CA CYS A 149 -6.49 -24.22 -44.53
C CYS A 149 -6.09 -24.83 -43.18
N ALA A 150 -6.50 -24.22 -42.07
CA ALA A 150 -6.21 -24.72 -40.72
C ALA A 150 -6.80 -26.11 -40.41
N ARG A 151 -7.78 -26.57 -41.19
CA ARG A 151 -8.44 -27.88 -41.00
C ARG A 151 -7.81 -29.00 -41.82
N CYS A 152 -7.53 -28.77 -43.10
CA CYS A 152 -7.06 -29.84 -44.02
C CYS A 152 -5.67 -29.58 -44.61
N GLY A 153 -5.02 -28.45 -44.30
CA GLY A 153 -3.67 -28.11 -44.76
C GLY A 153 -3.58 -27.69 -46.24
N THR A 154 -4.68 -27.70 -46.98
CA THR A 154 -4.69 -27.35 -48.41
C THR A 154 -4.30 -25.89 -48.63
N PRO A 155 -3.42 -25.57 -49.60
CA PRO A 155 -3.06 -24.20 -49.91
C PRO A 155 -4.28 -23.42 -50.38
N LEU A 156 -4.49 -22.27 -49.75
CA LEU A 156 -5.57 -21.35 -50.04
C LEU A 156 -5.06 -20.35 -51.09
N ARG A 157 -5.12 -20.73 -52.37
CA ARG A 157 -4.86 -19.81 -53.51
C ARG A 157 -6.03 -18.89 -53.78
#